data_AF-A0A3D8SVL8-F1
#
_entry.id   AF-A0A3D8SVL8-F1
#
_cell.length_a   1.000
_cell.length_b   1.000
_cell.length_c   1.000
_cell.angle_alpha   90.00
_cell.angle_beta   90.00
_cell.angle_gamma   90.00
#
_symmetry.space_group_name_H-M   'P 1'
#
loop_
_entity.id
_entity.type
_entity.pdbx_description
1 polymer ?
#
loop_
_entity_poly.entity_id
_entity_poly.type
_entity_poly.pdbx_seq_one_letter_code
_entity_poly.pdbx_strand_id
1 'polypeptide(L)'
;MHPTRPFLSIALPSSPPAQLATRSSVTPLNRRLFGLPTPPAPLTSLHNDLPSFLDYARRTSLPEKTTTYQGTIYEYTVQSHLRASAFSLHRVGGKSDLGIDLTGTWHVGANPVIDPPVRVIVQCKATKAKLGPHVVRELEGVTARHFAVSLARGSGGGVGMLVGPRETSKGVREALGRSAMPLVWMMVERDGRVRQVLWNGRVEKLGLGGLGVEVLYSKSGEGEAEAEVSTEARLTWEGKEVQTMDEVEEGMKRLEEEWMTKWKEDGLEDVSAEEVLDAVEKFVPETRPISISDEERKEVARSLLLTRSGRVQ
;
A
#
# COMPACT_ATOMS: atom_id res chain seq x y z
N MET A 1 -41.78 28.29 20.25
CA MET A 1 -40.39 28.36 20.74
C MET A 1 -39.82 26.95 20.74
N HIS A 2 -39.02 26.61 19.74
CA HIS A 2 -38.35 25.31 19.65
C HIS A 2 -36.94 25.43 20.24
N PRO A 3 -36.49 24.49 21.09
CA PRO A 3 -35.14 24.55 21.64
C PRO A 3 -34.13 24.13 20.57
N THR A 4 -33.26 25.06 20.20
CA THR A 4 -32.04 24.80 19.43
C THR A 4 -31.11 23.90 20.25
N ARG A 5 -30.82 22.71 19.75
CA ARG A 5 -29.77 21.84 20.30
C ARG A 5 -28.40 22.51 20.11
N PRO A 6 -27.50 22.48 21.10
CA PRO A 6 -26.17 23.05 20.96
C PRO A 6 -25.35 22.22 19.97
N PHE A 7 -24.58 22.92 19.13
CA PHE A 7 -23.64 22.34 18.18
C PHE A 7 -22.48 21.70 18.96
N LEU A 8 -22.30 20.38 18.84
CA LEU A 8 -21.02 19.75 19.18
C LEU A 8 -19.98 20.17 18.15
N SER A 9 -19.11 21.10 18.55
CA SER A 9 -17.81 21.30 17.94
C SER A 9 -17.02 20.02 18.15
N ILE A 10 -16.83 19.23 17.08
CA ILE A 10 -15.99 18.02 17.13
C ILE A 10 -14.55 18.52 17.25
N ALA A 11 -13.99 18.40 18.45
CA ALA A 11 -12.58 18.64 18.68
C ALA A 11 -11.75 17.71 17.79
N LEU A 12 -10.72 18.25 17.15
CA LEU A 12 -9.65 17.46 16.57
C LEU A 12 -9.08 16.56 17.67
N PRO A 13 -8.75 15.28 17.38
CA PRO A 13 -8.23 14.37 18.38
C PRO A 13 -7.01 14.99 19.07
N SER A 14 -7.10 15.12 20.39
CA SER A 14 -5.99 15.46 21.26
C SER A 14 -5.04 14.26 21.27
N SER A 15 -3.88 14.46 20.66
CA SER A 15 -2.75 13.54 20.52
C SER A 15 -2.82 12.63 19.28
N PRO A 16 -1.91 12.79 18.30
CA PRO A 16 -1.72 11.78 17.27
C PRO A 16 -1.23 10.48 17.94
N PRO A 17 -1.69 9.29 17.52
CA PRO A 17 -1.03 8.06 17.91
C PRO A 17 0.45 8.19 17.51
N ALA A 18 1.33 7.87 18.46
CA ALA A 18 2.76 7.89 18.22
C ALA A 18 3.08 7.06 16.96
N GLN A 19 3.88 7.66 16.06
CA GLN A 19 4.45 7.08 14.83
C GLN A 19 3.65 7.18 13.51
N LEU A 20 2.83 8.22 13.30
CA LEU A 20 2.20 8.44 11.98
C LEU A 20 3.08 9.16 10.93
N ALA A 21 4.40 8.98 10.99
CA ALA A 21 5.33 9.62 10.05
C ALA A 21 6.62 8.80 9.85
N THR A 22 6.51 7.65 9.19
CA THR A 22 7.65 7.03 8.53
C THR A 22 7.47 7.22 7.03
N ARG A 23 8.23 8.16 6.45
CA ARG A 23 8.41 8.20 5.00
C ARG A 23 8.98 6.85 4.59
N SER A 24 8.48 6.28 3.49
CA SER A 24 8.98 5.01 2.97
C SER A 24 10.50 5.07 2.83
N SER A 25 11.18 4.07 3.39
CA SER A 25 12.63 3.91 3.35
C SER A 25 13.13 3.19 2.09
N VAL A 26 12.21 2.79 1.20
CA VAL A 26 12.52 2.06 -0.04
C VAL A 26 13.29 2.97 -1.02
N THR A 27 14.58 2.66 -1.20
CA THR A 27 15.48 3.36 -2.13
C THR A 27 15.30 2.91 -3.59
N PRO A 28 15.83 3.64 -4.60
CA PRO A 28 15.85 3.19 -5.99
C PRO A 28 16.53 1.82 -6.17
N LEU A 29 17.60 1.56 -5.40
CA LEU A 29 18.30 0.28 -5.38
C LEU A 29 17.37 -0.84 -4.87
N ASN A 30 16.68 -0.63 -3.75
CA ASN A 30 15.70 -1.59 -3.21
C ASN A 30 14.62 -1.89 -4.27
N ARG A 31 14.10 -0.86 -4.95
CA ARG A 31 13.05 -1.07 -5.96
C ARG A 31 13.50 -2.01 -7.07
N ARG A 32 14.71 -1.83 -7.58
CA ARG A 32 15.24 -2.71 -8.63
C ARG A 32 15.54 -4.11 -8.07
N LEU A 33 16.22 -4.20 -6.93
CA LEU A 33 16.57 -5.47 -6.27
C LEU A 33 15.36 -6.37 -6.03
N PHE A 34 14.24 -5.79 -5.56
CA PHE A 34 12.99 -6.50 -5.25
C PHE A 34 11.95 -6.47 -6.39
N GLY A 35 12.25 -5.85 -7.54
CA GLY A 35 11.32 -5.76 -8.68
C GLY A 35 10.05 -4.94 -8.39
N LEU A 36 10.16 -3.90 -7.55
CA LEU A 36 9.04 -3.02 -7.19
C LEU A 36 8.75 -2.01 -8.30
N PRO A 37 7.47 -1.66 -8.53
CA PRO A 37 7.12 -0.64 -9.51
C PRO A 37 7.70 0.72 -9.13
N THR A 38 7.99 1.54 -10.14
CA THR A 38 8.36 2.94 -9.94
C THR A 38 7.16 3.71 -9.37
N PRO A 39 7.35 4.50 -8.29
CA PRO A 39 6.27 5.29 -7.74
C PRO A 39 5.83 6.35 -8.76
N PRO A 40 4.55 6.73 -8.78
CA PRO A 40 4.08 7.79 -9.65
C PRO A 40 4.77 9.11 -9.31
N ALA A 41 4.97 9.96 -10.33
CA ALA A 41 5.44 11.31 -10.10
C ALA A 41 4.45 12.07 -9.19
N PRO A 42 4.93 12.94 -8.28
CA PRO A 42 4.04 13.76 -7.46
C PRO A 42 3.12 14.60 -8.35
N LEU A 43 1.81 14.55 -8.11
CA LEU A 43 0.83 15.35 -8.85
C LEU A 43 1.09 16.85 -8.74
N THR A 44 1.55 17.27 -7.56
CA THR A 44 1.90 18.65 -7.25
C THR A 44 3.12 18.67 -6.36
N SER A 45 3.89 19.76 -6.41
CA SER A 45 4.94 20.05 -5.44
C SER A 45 4.40 20.70 -4.15
N LEU A 46 3.08 20.86 -4.02
CA LEU A 46 2.47 21.63 -2.93
C LEU A 46 2.30 20.81 -1.65
N HIS A 47 2.00 19.52 -1.79
CA HIS A 47 1.88 18.57 -0.69
C HIS A 47 2.00 17.13 -1.19
N ASN A 48 2.53 16.25 -0.34
CA ASN A 48 2.70 14.82 -0.64
C ASN A 48 2.42 13.90 0.57
N ASP A 49 2.07 14.48 1.72
CA ASP A 49 1.69 13.79 2.94
C ASP A 49 0.65 14.63 3.71
N LEU A 50 0.05 14.06 4.77
CA LEU A 50 -0.96 14.76 5.57
C LEU A 50 -0.42 16.07 6.18
N PRO A 51 0.78 16.09 6.83
CA PRO A 51 1.33 17.32 7.39
C PRO A 51 1.50 18.44 6.35
N SER A 52 2.13 18.15 5.20
CA SER A 52 2.33 19.14 4.14
C SER A 52 1.01 19.62 3.53
N PHE A 53 -0.02 18.76 3.47
CA PHE A 53 -1.35 19.17 3.02
C PHE A 53 -2.02 20.13 4.01
N LEU A 54 -1.93 19.87 5.32
CA LEU A 54 -2.50 20.76 6.34
C LEU A 54 -1.82 22.13 6.33
N ASP A 55 -0.50 22.17 6.13
CA ASP A 55 0.24 23.43 5.97
C ASP A 55 -0.15 24.17 4.69
N TYR A 56 -0.31 23.45 3.57
CA TYR A 56 -0.84 24.00 2.32
C TYR A 56 -2.24 24.59 2.51
N ALA A 57 -3.16 23.86 3.14
CA ALA A 57 -4.54 24.30 3.36
C ALA A 57 -4.59 25.55 4.24
N ARG A 58 -3.76 25.61 5.29
CA ARG A 58 -3.61 26.81 6.15
C ARG A 58 -3.12 28.01 5.35
N ARG A 59 -2.04 27.84 4.57
CA ARG A 59 -1.42 28.92 3.77
C ARG A 59 -2.34 29.46 2.68
N THR A 60 -3.17 28.59 2.09
CA THR A 60 -4.10 28.97 1.01
C THR A 60 -5.50 29.31 1.51
N SER A 61 -5.73 29.26 2.83
CA SER A 61 -7.07 29.46 3.43
C SER A 61 -8.14 28.53 2.83
N LEU A 62 -7.77 27.28 2.50
CA LEU A 62 -8.71 26.29 1.97
C LEU A 62 -9.76 25.95 3.06
N PRO A 63 -11.06 26.18 2.84
CA PRO A 63 -12.05 25.95 3.89
C PRO A 63 -12.22 24.47 4.22
N GLU A 64 -12.18 24.14 5.51
CA GLU A 64 -12.20 22.75 5.99
C GLU A 64 -13.47 21.97 5.64
N LYS A 65 -14.57 22.68 5.38
CA LYS A 65 -15.87 22.07 5.05
C LYS A 65 -15.99 21.68 3.58
N THR A 66 -15.02 22.03 2.73
CA THR A 66 -15.04 21.68 1.31
C THR A 66 -14.84 20.18 1.11
N THR A 67 -15.43 19.65 0.04
CA THR A 67 -15.24 18.25 -0.36
C THR A 67 -13.78 17.95 -0.70
N THR A 68 -13.07 18.91 -1.30
CA THR A 68 -11.63 18.79 -1.59
C THR A 68 -10.82 18.64 -0.31
N TYR A 69 -11.04 19.47 0.71
CA TYR A 69 -10.33 19.36 1.98
C TYR A 69 -10.60 18.03 2.66
N GLN A 70 -11.88 17.67 2.80
CA GLN A 70 -12.30 16.44 3.48
C GLN A 70 -11.87 15.16 2.74
N GLY A 71 -11.91 15.17 1.41
CA GLY A 71 -11.45 14.07 0.57
C GLY A 71 -9.94 13.89 0.67
N THR A 72 -9.18 14.97 0.52
CA THR A 72 -7.70 14.92 0.55
C THR A 72 -7.18 14.46 1.90
N ILE A 73 -7.75 14.93 3.02
CA ILE A 73 -7.40 14.39 4.35
C ILE A 73 -7.70 12.89 4.41
N TYR A 74 -8.87 12.46 3.96
CA TYR A 74 -9.26 11.06 4.03
C TYR A 74 -8.32 10.16 3.21
N GLU A 75 -7.95 10.60 2.01
CA GLU A 75 -6.98 9.91 1.17
C GLU A 75 -5.62 9.75 1.86
N TYR A 76 -5.10 10.82 2.48
CA TYR A 76 -3.84 10.75 3.23
C TYR A 76 -3.95 9.90 4.50
N THR A 77 -5.08 9.96 5.20
CA THR A 77 -5.35 9.08 6.35
C THR A 77 -5.28 7.61 5.91
N VAL A 78 -5.97 7.24 4.83
CA VAL A 78 -5.97 5.88 4.27
C VAL A 78 -4.56 5.48 3.83
N GLN A 79 -3.86 6.36 3.09
CA GLN A 79 -2.50 6.12 2.63
C GLN A 79 -1.56 5.79 3.80
N SER A 80 -1.62 6.56 4.89
CA SER A 80 -0.75 6.38 6.03
C SER A 80 -1.12 5.16 6.88
N HIS A 81 -2.41 4.97 7.18
CA HIS A 81 -2.83 3.92 8.13
C HIS A 81 -2.79 2.52 7.53
N LEU A 82 -3.00 2.38 6.22
CA LEU A 82 -2.90 1.07 5.57
C LEU A 82 -1.46 0.52 5.53
N ARG A 83 -0.44 1.31 5.89
CA ARG A 83 0.90 0.78 6.18
C ARG A 83 0.87 -0.31 7.26
N ALA A 84 -0.04 -0.21 8.24
CA ALA A 84 -0.22 -1.24 9.27
C ALA A 84 -0.69 -2.60 8.70
N SER A 85 -1.10 -2.66 7.43
CA SER A 85 -1.49 -3.89 6.74
C SER A 85 -0.65 -4.14 5.48
N ALA A 86 0.63 -3.77 5.53
CA ALA A 86 1.62 -3.95 4.46
C ALA A 86 1.33 -3.24 3.14
N PHE A 87 0.57 -2.14 3.16
CA PHE A 87 0.38 -1.33 1.95
C PHE A 87 1.46 -0.24 1.83
N SER A 88 2.02 -0.09 0.63
CA SER A 88 2.81 1.07 0.21
C SER A 88 2.05 1.82 -0.86
N LEU A 89 1.45 2.96 -0.48
CA LEU A 89 0.51 3.71 -1.33
C LEU A 89 1.03 5.11 -1.63
N HIS A 90 0.71 5.57 -2.83
CA HIS A 90 1.01 6.90 -3.34
C HIS A 90 -0.28 7.56 -3.80
N ARG A 91 -0.53 8.79 -3.34
CA ARG A 91 -1.67 9.58 -3.75
C ARG A 91 -1.50 10.07 -5.19
N VAL A 92 -2.49 9.74 -6.04
CA VAL A 92 -2.60 10.17 -7.44
C VAL A 92 -3.94 10.85 -7.75
N GLY A 93 -4.82 10.98 -6.75
CA GLY A 93 -6.13 11.62 -6.85
C GLY A 93 -6.06 13.11 -7.16
N GLY A 94 -6.86 13.56 -8.12
CA GLY A 94 -6.81 14.91 -8.67
C GLY A 94 -7.71 15.09 -9.88
N LYS A 95 -7.63 16.25 -10.54
CA LYS A 95 -8.42 16.48 -11.75
C LYS A 95 -7.98 15.48 -12.84
N SER A 96 -8.92 14.69 -13.34
CA SER A 96 -8.72 13.66 -14.38
C SER A 96 -7.95 12.39 -13.93
N ASP A 97 -8.04 12.02 -12.65
CA ASP A 97 -7.44 10.79 -12.09
C ASP A 97 -8.12 9.47 -12.54
N LEU A 98 -9.11 9.56 -13.43
CA LEU A 98 -9.88 8.43 -13.97
C LEU A 98 -10.52 7.54 -12.88
N GLY A 99 -10.76 8.10 -11.69
CA GLY A 99 -11.37 7.44 -10.55
C GLY A 99 -10.40 6.69 -9.62
N ILE A 100 -9.10 6.96 -9.71
CA ILE A 100 -8.06 6.38 -8.84
C ILE A 100 -7.50 7.46 -7.92
N ASP A 101 -7.69 7.29 -6.61
CA ASP A 101 -7.21 8.24 -5.61
C ASP A 101 -5.81 7.89 -5.11
N LEU A 102 -5.54 6.59 -4.90
CA LEU A 102 -4.22 6.07 -4.53
C LEU A 102 -3.81 4.90 -5.43
N THR A 103 -2.50 4.69 -5.59
CA THR A 103 -1.94 3.51 -6.26
C THR A 103 -0.68 3.04 -5.54
N GLY A 104 -0.35 1.76 -5.65
CA GLY A 104 0.86 1.23 -5.06
C GLY A 104 0.90 -0.29 -4.99
N THR A 105 1.46 -0.81 -3.92
CA THR A 105 1.68 -2.25 -3.71
C THR A 105 1.16 -2.72 -2.35
N TRP A 106 0.77 -3.99 -2.30
CA TRP A 106 0.37 -4.70 -1.09
C TRP A 106 1.30 -5.90 -0.87
N HIS A 107 2.08 -5.84 0.20
CA HIS A 107 3.12 -6.81 0.55
C HIS A 107 2.57 -7.86 1.51
N VAL A 108 1.75 -8.76 0.99
CA VAL A 108 1.13 -9.83 1.77
C VAL A 108 1.41 -11.18 1.12
N GLY A 109 1.65 -12.21 1.93
CA GLY A 109 2.09 -13.51 1.45
C GLY A 109 2.83 -14.28 2.52
N ALA A 110 3.37 -15.44 2.13
CA ALA A 110 4.21 -16.25 3.00
C ALA A 110 5.55 -15.54 3.28
N ASN A 111 6.13 -14.87 2.28
CA ASN A 111 7.37 -14.12 2.40
C ASN A 111 7.18 -12.69 1.84
N PRO A 112 6.47 -11.79 2.54
CA PRO A 112 6.05 -10.48 1.99
C PRO A 112 7.20 -9.54 1.57
N VAL A 113 8.43 -9.83 2.01
CA VAL A 113 9.65 -9.10 1.62
C VAL A 113 10.18 -9.53 0.25
N ILE A 114 10.14 -10.83 -0.06
CA ILE A 114 10.77 -11.43 -1.26
C ILE A 114 9.73 -11.79 -2.32
N ASP A 115 8.52 -12.17 -1.92
CA ASP A 115 7.44 -12.48 -2.85
C ASP A 115 7.04 -11.22 -3.62
N PRO A 116 6.74 -11.31 -4.93
CA PRO A 116 6.29 -10.15 -5.70
C PRO A 116 5.03 -9.54 -5.05
N PRO A 117 5.01 -8.24 -4.74
CA PRO A 117 3.85 -7.66 -4.10
C PRO A 117 2.69 -7.50 -5.08
N VAL A 118 1.47 -7.49 -4.54
CA VAL A 118 0.27 -7.31 -5.35
C VAL A 118 0.10 -5.84 -5.68
N ARG A 119 -0.02 -5.50 -6.97
CA ARG A 119 -0.33 -4.12 -7.38
C ARG A 119 -1.76 -3.75 -7.01
N VAL A 120 -1.94 -2.54 -6.51
CA VAL A 120 -3.23 -2.04 -6.05
C VAL A 120 -3.53 -0.64 -6.59
N ILE A 121 -4.80 -0.43 -6.93
CA ILE A 121 -5.38 0.90 -7.12
C ILE A 121 -6.51 1.08 -6.12
N VAL A 122 -6.66 2.28 -5.60
CA VAL A 122 -7.58 2.58 -4.50
C VAL A 122 -8.46 3.75 -4.89
N GLN A 123 -9.76 3.59 -4.69
CA GLN A 123 -10.73 4.68 -4.70
C GLN A 123 -11.17 4.96 -3.26
N CYS A 124 -11.04 6.20 -2.83
CA CYS A 124 -11.42 6.69 -1.51
C CYS A 124 -12.74 7.46 -1.60
N LYS A 125 -13.75 7.05 -0.83
CA LYS A 125 -15.06 7.71 -0.79
C LYS A 125 -15.39 8.17 0.62
N ALA A 126 -15.04 9.42 0.92
CA ALA A 126 -15.24 10.06 2.24
C ALA A 126 -16.69 10.50 2.52
N THR A 127 -17.69 9.72 2.14
CA THR A 127 -19.12 10.11 2.24
C THR A 127 -19.71 9.80 3.62
N LYS A 128 -20.68 10.63 4.05
CA LYS A 128 -21.43 10.34 5.29
C LYS A 128 -22.45 9.21 5.10
N ALA A 129 -23.01 9.08 3.89
CA ALA A 129 -23.96 8.03 3.53
C ALA A 129 -23.25 6.71 3.21
N LYS A 130 -23.98 5.59 3.35
CA LYS A 130 -23.53 4.26 2.90
C LYS A 130 -23.42 4.25 1.37
N LEU A 131 -22.40 3.58 0.84
CA LEU A 131 -22.24 3.43 -0.61
C LEU A 131 -23.16 2.34 -1.16
N GLY A 132 -23.67 2.58 -2.37
CA GLY A 132 -24.52 1.64 -3.10
C GLY A 132 -23.71 0.73 -4.04
N PRO A 133 -24.33 -0.29 -4.64
CA PRO A 133 -23.62 -1.23 -5.53
C PRO A 133 -23.00 -0.60 -6.79
N HIS A 134 -23.43 0.60 -7.20
CA HIS A 134 -22.92 1.26 -8.40
C HIS A 134 -21.42 1.59 -8.31
N VAL A 135 -20.91 1.96 -7.12
CA VAL A 135 -19.47 2.28 -6.96
C VAL A 135 -18.58 1.07 -7.17
N VAL A 136 -19.07 -0.14 -6.89
CA VAL A 136 -18.32 -1.38 -7.15
C VAL A 136 -18.19 -1.61 -8.66
N ARG A 137 -19.25 -1.35 -9.43
CA ARG A 137 -19.24 -1.48 -10.90
C ARG A 137 -18.34 -0.43 -11.54
N GLU A 138 -18.34 0.78 -11.00
CA GLU A 138 -17.41 1.84 -11.40
C GLU A 138 -15.96 1.40 -11.16
N LEU A 139 -15.64 0.94 -9.95
CA LEU A 139 -14.30 0.44 -9.61
C LEU A 139 -13.90 -0.76 -10.48
N GLU A 140 -14.82 -1.68 -10.78
CA GLU A 140 -14.56 -2.81 -11.68
C GLU A 140 -14.07 -2.33 -13.05
N GLY A 141 -14.76 -1.36 -13.65
CA GLY A 141 -14.37 -0.78 -14.94
C GLY A 141 -13.03 -0.05 -14.87
N VAL A 142 -12.76 0.67 -13.77
CA VAL A 142 -11.46 1.32 -13.53
C VAL A 142 -10.34 0.29 -13.42
N THR A 143 -10.57 -0.79 -12.67
CA THR A 143 -9.60 -1.88 -12.44
C THR A 143 -9.30 -2.64 -13.73
N ALA A 144 -10.34 -2.99 -14.49
CA ALA A 144 -10.20 -3.67 -15.77
C ALA A 144 -9.38 -2.82 -16.76
N ARG A 145 -9.66 -1.52 -16.85
CA ARG A 145 -8.91 -0.60 -17.71
C ARG A 145 -7.46 -0.43 -17.26
N HIS A 146 -7.24 -0.25 -15.96
CA HIS A 146 -5.89 0.01 -15.42
C HIS A 146 -4.96 -1.19 -15.62
N PHE A 147 -5.46 -2.42 -15.43
CA PHE A 147 -4.66 -3.64 -15.58
C PHE A 147 -4.80 -4.32 -16.96
N ALA A 148 -5.53 -3.72 -17.91
CA ALA A 148 -5.81 -4.31 -19.23
C ALA A 148 -4.53 -4.80 -19.94
N VAL A 149 -3.49 -3.97 -19.93
CA VAL A 149 -2.21 -4.27 -20.60
C VAL A 149 -1.50 -5.47 -19.96
N SER A 150 -1.48 -5.54 -18.63
CA SER A 150 -0.82 -6.64 -17.92
C SER A 150 -1.59 -7.95 -18.05
N LEU A 151 -2.93 -7.88 -18.02
CA LEU A 151 -3.78 -9.03 -18.29
C LEU A 151 -3.59 -9.57 -19.71
N ALA A 152 -3.53 -8.70 -20.72
CA ALA A 152 -3.29 -9.09 -22.11
C ALA A 152 -1.92 -9.74 -22.33
N ARG A 153 -0.92 -9.39 -21.52
CA ARG A 153 0.43 -9.98 -21.54
C ARG A 153 0.59 -11.22 -20.66
N GLY A 154 -0.46 -11.63 -19.94
CA GLY A 154 -0.37 -12.75 -18.99
C GLY A 154 0.53 -12.48 -17.78
N SER A 155 1.06 -11.25 -17.61
CA SER A 155 2.01 -10.87 -16.55
C SER A 155 1.33 -10.63 -15.19
N GLY A 156 0.14 -11.22 -14.97
CA GLY A 156 -0.68 -11.01 -13.78
C GLY A 156 -1.49 -9.70 -13.78
N GLY A 157 -2.48 -9.67 -12.90
CA GLY A 157 -3.34 -8.50 -12.67
C GLY A 157 -2.93 -7.69 -11.44
N GLY A 158 -3.88 -6.94 -10.90
CA GLY A 158 -3.79 -6.33 -9.58
C GLY A 158 -5.17 -6.22 -8.97
N VAL A 159 -5.24 -5.60 -7.80
CA VAL A 159 -6.48 -5.44 -7.04
C VAL A 159 -7.02 -4.03 -7.21
N GLY A 160 -8.33 -3.94 -7.47
CA GLY A 160 -9.10 -2.71 -7.28
C GLY A 160 -9.63 -2.65 -5.86
N MET A 161 -9.36 -1.57 -5.14
CA MET A 161 -9.80 -1.40 -3.75
C MET A 161 -10.72 -0.19 -3.59
N LEU A 162 -11.84 -0.39 -2.90
CA LEU A 162 -12.72 0.69 -2.48
C LEU A 162 -12.60 0.90 -0.97
N VAL A 163 -12.33 2.15 -0.56
CA VAL A 163 -12.19 2.51 0.85
C VAL A 163 -13.22 3.57 1.21
N GLY A 164 -13.99 3.33 2.26
CA GLY A 164 -15.00 4.28 2.74
C GLY A 164 -15.20 4.20 4.26
N PRO A 165 -15.74 5.26 4.91
CA PRO A 165 -15.84 5.32 6.37
C PRO A 165 -17.10 4.64 6.92
N ARG A 166 -17.82 3.87 6.09
CA ARG A 166 -19.10 3.25 6.41
C ARG A 166 -19.07 1.78 6.05
N GLU A 167 -19.84 0.98 6.80
CA GLU A 167 -20.02 -0.44 6.51
C GLU A 167 -20.63 -0.68 5.13
N THR A 168 -20.29 -1.84 4.56
CA THR A 168 -20.93 -2.30 3.32
C THR A 168 -22.43 -2.53 3.47
N SER A 169 -23.17 -2.15 2.44
CA SER A 169 -24.55 -2.62 2.25
C SER A 169 -24.56 -4.05 1.69
N LYS A 170 -25.70 -4.74 1.80
CA LYS A 170 -25.90 -6.06 1.15
C LYS A 170 -25.64 -5.98 -0.37
N GLY A 171 -26.15 -4.93 -1.02
CA GLY A 171 -25.96 -4.72 -2.46
C GLY A 171 -24.48 -4.55 -2.85
N VAL A 172 -23.68 -3.87 -2.03
CA VAL A 172 -22.22 -3.76 -2.24
C VAL A 172 -21.55 -5.13 -2.13
N ARG A 173 -21.85 -5.91 -1.09
CA ARG A 173 -21.29 -7.27 -0.91
C ARG A 173 -21.61 -8.18 -2.09
N GLU A 174 -22.86 -8.16 -2.56
CA GLU A 174 -23.28 -8.93 -3.72
C GLU A 174 -22.63 -8.46 -5.02
N ALA A 175 -22.46 -7.15 -5.21
CA ALA A 175 -21.76 -6.61 -6.37
C ALA A 175 -20.27 -7.00 -6.38
N LEU A 176 -19.62 -6.93 -5.22
CA LEU A 176 -18.23 -7.34 -5.03
C LEU A 176 -18.05 -8.82 -5.42
N GLY A 177 -18.92 -9.70 -4.90
CA GLY A 177 -18.88 -11.14 -5.16
C GLY A 177 -19.13 -11.54 -6.62
N ARG A 178 -19.92 -10.76 -7.37
CA ARG A 178 -20.20 -11.02 -8.80
C ARG A 178 -19.14 -10.48 -9.75
N SER A 179 -18.28 -9.58 -9.29
CA SER A 179 -17.29 -8.93 -10.15
C SER A 179 -16.33 -9.94 -10.79
N ALA A 180 -15.99 -9.71 -12.06
CA ALA A 180 -14.96 -10.49 -12.74
C ALA A 180 -13.53 -10.09 -12.32
N MET A 181 -13.38 -8.90 -11.72
CA MET A 181 -12.09 -8.34 -11.32
C MET A 181 -11.75 -8.69 -9.86
N PRO A 182 -10.47 -8.79 -9.49
CA PRO A 182 -10.03 -8.89 -8.09
C PRO A 182 -10.33 -7.60 -7.36
N LEU A 183 -11.36 -7.62 -6.50
CA LEU A 183 -11.82 -6.43 -5.80
C LEU A 183 -11.81 -6.60 -4.27
N VAL A 184 -11.39 -5.54 -3.60
CA VAL A 184 -11.36 -5.41 -2.13
C VAL A 184 -12.24 -4.24 -1.70
N TRP A 185 -12.91 -4.39 -0.57
CA TRP A 185 -13.54 -3.32 0.18
C TRP A 185 -12.89 -3.20 1.56
N MET A 186 -12.58 -1.97 1.97
CA MET A 186 -12.21 -1.68 3.36
C MET A 186 -13.07 -0.56 3.94
N MET A 187 -13.61 -0.80 5.14
CA MET A 187 -14.15 0.26 5.98
C MET A 187 -13.03 0.83 6.83
N VAL A 188 -12.61 2.05 6.52
CA VAL A 188 -11.58 2.78 7.27
C VAL A 188 -12.20 4.04 7.83
N GLU A 189 -12.23 4.16 9.16
CA GLU A 189 -12.74 5.34 9.85
C GLU A 189 -11.89 6.57 9.55
N ARG A 190 -12.39 7.75 9.92
CA ARG A 190 -11.70 9.02 9.64
C ARG A 190 -10.42 9.20 10.45
N ASP A 191 -10.28 8.45 11.53
CA ASP A 191 -9.06 8.34 12.33
C ASP A 191 -8.13 7.22 11.84
N GLY A 192 -8.48 6.53 10.75
CA GLY A 192 -7.65 5.51 10.12
C GLY A 192 -7.85 4.08 10.62
N ARG A 193 -8.68 3.86 11.65
CA ARG A 193 -8.97 2.50 12.13
C ARG A 193 -9.73 1.69 11.09
N VAL A 194 -9.28 0.46 10.86
CA VAL A 194 -9.94 -0.47 9.95
C VAL A 194 -11.02 -1.22 10.73
N ARG A 195 -12.26 -1.21 10.23
CA ARG A 195 -13.44 -1.82 10.91
C ARG A 195 -14.01 -3.02 10.18
N GLN A 196 -13.77 -3.12 8.88
CA GLN A 196 -14.26 -4.21 8.05
C GLN A 196 -13.37 -4.33 6.82
N VAL A 197 -12.98 -5.56 6.48
CA VAL A 197 -12.29 -5.88 5.23
C VAL A 197 -13.05 -7.01 4.55
N LEU A 198 -13.27 -6.87 3.25
CA LEU A 198 -13.97 -7.87 2.42
C LEU A 198 -13.29 -7.96 1.06
N TRP A 199 -13.27 -9.14 0.47
CA TRP A 199 -12.81 -9.34 -0.90
C TRP A 199 -13.66 -10.39 -1.61
N ASN A 200 -13.53 -10.49 -2.93
CA ASN A 200 -14.13 -11.57 -3.70
C ASN A 200 -13.12 -12.69 -3.99
N GLY A 201 -13.60 -13.86 -4.41
CA GLY A 201 -12.73 -15.01 -4.72
C GLY A 201 -11.78 -14.80 -5.92
N ARG A 202 -11.83 -13.65 -6.61
CA ARG A 202 -10.84 -13.30 -7.63
C ARG A 202 -9.53 -12.80 -7.00
N VAL A 203 -9.60 -12.23 -5.79
CA VAL A 203 -8.42 -11.83 -5.00
C VAL A 203 -7.62 -13.06 -4.58
N GLU A 204 -8.30 -14.11 -4.11
CA GLU A 204 -7.65 -15.37 -3.72
C GLU A 204 -6.90 -16.03 -4.88
N LYS A 205 -7.42 -15.91 -6.12
CA LYS A 205 -6.76 -16.40 -7.34
C LYS A 205 -5.48 -15.66 -7.72
N LEU A 206 -5.19 -14.52 -7.08
CA LEU A 206 -3.89 -13.86 -7.19
C LEU A 206 -2.83 -14.47 -6.25
N GLY A 207 -3.10 -15.66 -5.69
CA GLY A 207 -2.24 -16.31 -4.71
C GLY A 207 -2.54 -15.88 -3.28
N LEU A 208 -3.59 -15.08 -3.05
CA LEU A 208 -3.94 -14.53 -1.73
C LEU A 208 -4.96 -15.40 -0.96
N GLY A 209 -4.94 -16.71 -1.17
CA GLY A 209 -5.86 -17.66 -0.52
C GLY A 209 -5.68 -17.76 1.00
N GLY A 210 -4.48 -17.44 1.50
CA GLY A 210 -4.17 -17.42 2.93
C GLY A 210 -4.67 -16.18 3.66
N LEU A 211 -5.27 -15.20 2.98
CA LEU A 211 -5.80 -14.01 3.62
C LEU A 211 -6.96 -14.35 4.57
N GLY A 212 -6.92 -13.75 5.75
CA GLY A 212 -7.98 -13.78 6.74
C GLY A 212 -8.25 -12.39 7.33
N VAL A 213 -9.33 -12.30 8.11
CA VAL A 213 -9.64 -11.11 8.91
C VAL A 213 -9.91 -11.56 10.34
N GLU A 214 -9.24 -10.92 11.29
CA GLU A 214 -9.52 -11.05 12.71
C GLU A 214 -10.14 -9.77 13.25
N VAL A 215 -11.15 -9.89 14.11
CA VAL A 215 -11.81 -8.73 14.74
C VAL A 215 -11.40 -8.68 16.20
N LEU A 216 -10.63 -7.65 16.56
CA LEU A 216 -10.21 -7.37 17.92
C LEU A 216 -11.25 -6.52 18.64
N TYR A 217 -11.48 -6.83 19.91
CA TYR A 217 -12.39 -6.07 20.77
C TYR A 217 -11.56 -5.38 21.84
N SER A 218 -11.59 -4.05 21.84
CA SER A 218 -11.02 -3.23 22.90
C SER A 218 -12.15 -2.65 23.75
N LYS A 219 -12.01 -2.75 25.07
CA LYS A 219 -12.86 -2.05 26.03
C LYS A 219 -12.05 -0.90 26.61
N SER A 220 -12.43 0.33 26.30
CA SER A 220 -11.90 1.51 26.97
C SER A 220 -12.90 1.99 28.01
N GLY A 221 -12.53 1.87 29.30
CA GLY A 221 -13.32 2.34 30.43
C GLY A 221 -13.05 1.55 31.71
N GLU A 222 -12.22 2.08 32.60
CA GLU A 222 -12.21 1.68 34.02
C GLU A 222 -13.24 2.53 34.76
N GLY A 223 -14.45 1.97 34.95
CA GLY A 223 -15.52 2.61 35.72
C GLY A 223 -16.93 2.22 35.28
N GLU A 224 -17.92 2.41 36.14
CA GLU A 224 -19.34 2.07 35.95
C GLU A 224 -20.07 2.89 34.84
N ALA A 225 -19.34 3.67 34.03
CA ALA A 225 -19.88 4.34 32.84
C ALA A 225 -19.72 3.43 31.61
N GLU A 226 -20.75 3.35 30.76
CA GLU A 226 -20.86 2.48 29.58
C GLU A 226 -19.52 2.36 28.82
N ALA A 227 -18.84 1.22 28.97
CA ALA A 227 -17.59 0.95 28.28
C ALA A 227 -17.83 0.98 26.75
N GLU A 228 -17.19 1.92 26.05
CA GLU A 228 -17.25 1.96 24.60
C GLU A 228 -16.45 0.78 24.04
N VAL A 229 -17.17 -0.21 23.50
CA VAL A 229 -16.55 -1.37 22.85
C VAL A 229 -16.11 -0.95 21.45
N SER A 230 -14.80 -0.80 21.27
CA SER A 230 -14.21 -0.45 19.99
C SER A 230 -13.69 -1.72 19.31
N THR A 231 -14.25 -2.03 18.15
CA THR A 231 -13.84 -3.17 17.31
C THR A 231 -12.85 -2.74 16.24
N GLU A 232 -11.78 -3.48 16.03
CA GLU A 232 -10.82 -3.23 14.94
C GLU A 232 -10.64 -4.50 14.12
N ALA A 233 -10.69 -4.40 12.80
CA ALA A 233 -10.45 -5.50 11.89
C ALA A 233 -8.99 -5.49 11.44
N ARG A 234 -8.27 -6.60 11.64
CA ARG A 234 -6.89 -6.79 11.21
C ARG A 234 -6.81 -7.87 10.14
N LEU A 235 -5.88 -7.66 9.20
CA LEU A 235 -5.59 -8.64 8.17
C LEU A 235 -4.64 -9.71 8.71
N THR A 236 -4.92 -10.96 8.37
CA THR A 236 -4.09 -12.11 8.71
C THR A 236 -3.65 -12.85 7.45
N TRP A 237 -2.53 -13.54 7.54
CA TRP A 237 -2.05 -14.50 6.57
C TRP A 237 -1.89 -15.87 7.26
N GLU A 238 -2.64 -16.86 6.80
CA GLU A 238 -2.67 -18.21 7.39
C GLU A 238 -2.90 -18.16 8.92
N GLY A 239 -3.81 -17.27 9.35
CA GLY A 239 -4.18 -17.06 10.75
C GLY A 239 -3.19 -16.24 11.58
N LYS A 240 -2.08 -15.76 11.02
CA LYS A 240 -1.13 -14.86 11.71
C LYS A 240 -1.32 -13.43 11.25
N GLU A 241 -1.14 -12.46 12.14
CA GLU A 241 -1.20 -11.04 11.77
C GLU A 241 -0.21 -10.73 10.64
N VAL A 242 -0.69 -9.98 9.64
CA VAL A 242 0.15 -9.52 8.52
C VAL A 242 1.16 -8.50 9.04
N GLN A 243 2.40 -8.59 8.56
CA GLN A 243 3.44 -7.60 8.87
C GLN A 243 3.02 -6.19 8.49
N THR A 244 3.50 -5.21 9.22
CA THR A 244 3.40 -3.81 8.80
C THR A 244 4.35 -3.54 7.63
N MET A 245 4.06 -2.50 6.85
CA MET A 245 4.95 -2.06 5.77
C MET A 245 6.32 -1.62 6.31
N ASP A 246 6.37 -1.10 7.53
CA ASP A 246 7.62 -0.71 8.20
C ASP A 246 8.51 -1.94 8.48
N GLU A 247 7.92 -3.04 8.96
CA GLU A 247 8.63 -4.32 9.14
C GLU A 247 9.08 -4.95 7.81
N VAL A 248 8.25 -4.83 6.76
CA VAL A 248 8.61 -5.28 5.42
C VAL A 248 9.79 -4.48 4.87
N GLU A 249 9.77 -3.15 5.01
CA GLU A 249 10.87 -2.28 4.60
C GLU A 249 12.17 -2.57 5.39
N GLU A 250 12.06 -2.84 6.69
CA GLU A 250 13.22 -3.27 7.50
C GLU A 250 13.77 -4.62 7.02
N GLY A 251 12.89 -5.56 6.67
CA GLY A 251 13.26 -6.82 6.05
C GLY A 251 13.98 -6.65 4.71
N MET A 252 13.52 -5.73 3.87
CA MET A 252 14.18 -5.40 2.60
C MET A 252 15.60 -4.91 2.81
N LYS A 253 15.78 -4.01 3.79
CA LYS A 253 17.10 -3.48 4.15
C LYS A 253 18.06 -4.59 4.63
N ARG A 254 17.60 -5.48 5.52
CA ARG A 254 18.42 -6.61 5.98
C ARG A 254 18.84 -7.52 4.82
N LEU A 255 17.91 -7.86 3.94
CA LEU A 255 18.20 -8.72 2.79
C LEU A 255 19.13 -8.06 1.77
N GLU A 256 19.06 -6.73 1.59
CA GLU A 256 20.05 -6.00 0.79
C GLU A 256 21.46 -6.10 1.38
N GLU A 257 21.60 -5.93 2.69
CA GLU A 257 22.89 -6.04 3.39
C GLU A 257 23.46 -7.48 3.27
N GLU A 258 22.62 -8.50 3.45
CA GLU A 258 22.98 -9.91 3.25
C GLU A 258 23.35 -10.20 1.78
N TRP A 259 22.57 -9.69 0.84
CA TRP A 259 22.82 -9.84 -0.60
C TRP A 259 24.18 -9.25 -0.96
N MET A 260 24.49 -8.03 -0.50
CA MET A 260 25.80 -7.40 -0.73
C MET A 260 26.95 -8.15 -0.06
N THR A 261 26.73 -8.74 1.12
CA THR A 261 27.76 -9.52 1.81
C THR A 261 28.24 -10.70 0.96
N LYS A 262 27.32 -11.41 0.30
CA LYS A 262 27.64 -12.54 -0.59
C LYS A 262 28.52 -12.13 -1.77
N TRP A 263 28.30 -10.94 -2.34
CA TRP A 263 29.13 -10.45 -3.46
C TRP A 263 30.53 -10.04 -3.01
N LYS A 264 30.67 -9.51 -1.79
CA LYS A 264 31.99 -9.23 -1.20
C LYS A 264 32.79 -10.50 -0.99
N GLU A 265 32.16 -11.56 -0.51
CA GLU A 265 32.80 -12.89 -0.38
C GLU A 265 33.27 -13.47 -1.72
N ASP A 266 32.61 -13.10 -2.83
CA ASP A 266 32.99 -13.48 -4.19
C ASP A 266 34.04 -12.51 -4.81
N GLY A 267 34.69 -11.67 -4.01
CA GLY A 267 35.80 -10.79 -4.43
C GLY A 267 35.39 -9.46 -5.05
N LEU A 268 34.18 -8.97 -4.75
CA LEU A 268 33.66 -7.68 -5.22
C LEU A 268 33.61 -6.63 -4.09
N GLU A 269 34.63 -6.57 -3.21
CA GLU A 269 34.62 -5.69 -2.03
C GLU A 269 34.52 -4.20 -2.37
N ASP A 270 35.15 -3.77 -3.47
CA ASP A 270 35.20 -2.38 -3.93
C ASP A 270 34.17 -2.06 -5.02
N VAL A 271 33.13 -2.89 -5.17
CA VAL A 271 32.07 -2.71 -6.17
C VAL A 271 30.80 -2.23 -5.49
N SER A 272 30.19 -1.17 -6.03
CA SER A 272 28.94 -0.63 -5.47
C SER A 272 27.76 -1.57 -5.74
N ALA A 273 26.72 -1.47 -4.92
CA ALA A 273 25.53 -2.29 -5.08
C ALA A 273 24.83 -2.03 -6.43
N GLU A 274 24.85 -0.79 -6.92
CA GLU A 274 24.34 -0.42 -8.24
C GLU A 274 25.13 -1.11 -9.36
N GLU A 275 26.46 -1.14 -9.29
CA GLU A 275 27.29 -1.81 -10.29
C GLU A 275 27.05 -3.33 -10.32
N VAL A 276 26.93 -3.96 -9.15
CA VAL A 276 26.57 -5.38 -9.05
C VAL A 276 25.20 -5.63 -9.65
N LEU A 277 24.22 -4.80 -9.31
CA LEU A 277 22.85 -4.94 -9.78
C LEU A 277 22.75 -4.76 -11.30
N ASP A 278 23.45 -3.78 -11.87
CA ASP A 278 23.56 -3.59 -13.31
C ASP A 278 24.16 -4.83 -13.99
N ALA A 279 25.15 -5.47 -13.36
CA ALA A 279 25.72 -6.71 -13.87
C ALA A 279 24.71 -7.88 -13.81
N VAL A 280 24.00 -8.04 -12.70
CA VAL A 280 22.95 -9.07 -12.55
C VAL A 280 21.87 -8.91 -13.60
N GLU A 281 21.29 -7.72 -13.74
CA GLU A 281 20.24 -7.46 -14.75
C GLU A 281 20.74 -7.66 -16.18
N LYS A 282 22.04 -7.46 -16.44
CA LYS A 282 22.65 -7.68 -17.74
C LYS A 282 22.90 -9.16 -18.05
N PHE A 283 23.45 -9.91 -17.09
CA PHE A 283 23.91 -11.29 -17.33
C PHE A 283 22.82 -12.33 -17.06
N VAL A 284 21.86 -12.04 -16.16
CA VAL A 284 20.73 -12.92 -15.81
C VAL A 284 19.40 -12.16 -15.83
N PRO A 285 18.97 -11.62 -17.00
CA PRO A 285 17.84 -10.67 -17.09
C PRO A 285 16.47 -11.23 -16.69
N GLU A 286 16.28 -12.55 -16.74
CA GLU A 286 15.01 -13.20 -16.39
C GLU A 286 14.91 -13.52 -14.89
N THR A 287 16.01 -13.36 -14.15
CA THR A 287 16.08 -13.68 -12.72
C THR A 287 15.89 -12.41 -11.90
N ARG A 288 14.97 -12.42 -10.93
CA ARG A 288 14.85 -11.32 -9.98
C ARG A 288 16.15 -11.22 -9.18
N PRO A 289 16.81 -10.05 -9.09
CA PRO A 289 18.16 -9.97 -8.53
C PRO A 289 18.30 -10.51 -7.10
N ILE A 290 17.28 -10.33 -6.26
CA ILE A 290 17.28 -10.86 -4.89
C ILE A 290 17.15 -12.39 -4.82
N SER A 291 16.64 -13.02 -5.88
CA SER A 291 16.42 -14.46 -5.99
C SER A 291 17.50 -15.18 -6.81
N ILE A 292 18.63 -14.52 -7.09
CA ILE A 292 19.74 -15.11 -7.84
C ILE A 292 20.29 -16.37 -7.15
N SER A 293 20.51 -17.44 -7.93
CA SER A 293 21.15 -18.67 -7.46
C SER A 293 22.65 -18.49 -7.23
N ASP A 294 23.27 -19.38 -6.44
CA ASP A 294 24.71 -19.31 -6.19
C ASP A 294 25.53 -19.56 -7.47
N GLU A 295 25.04 -20.39 -8.39
CA GLU A 295 25.65 -20.62 -9.70
C GLU A 295 25.64 -19.35 -10.56
N GLU A 296 24.47 -18.72 -10.72
CA GLU A 296 24.31 -17.47 -11.47
C GLU A 296 25.15 -16.35 -10.85
N ARG A 297 25.15 -16.23 -9.52
CA ARG A 297 25.93 -15.23 -8.77
C ARG A 297 27.43 -15.36 -9.07
N LYS A 298 27.98 -16.57 -8.98
CA LYS A 298 29.39 -16.85 -9.30
C LYS A 298 29.73 -16.59 -10.78
N GLU A 299 28.79 -16.82 -11.70
CA GLU A 299 28.97 -16.47 -13.12
C GLU A 299 29.02 -14.96 -13.35
N VAL A 300 28.11 -14.22 -12.74
CA VAL A 300 28.05 -12.76 -12.80
C VAL A 300 29.33 -12.15 -12.19
N ALA A 301 29.75 -12.62 -11.01
CA ALA A 301 30.95 -12.13 -10.32
C ALA A 301 32.21 -12.31 -11.18
N ARG A 302 32.41 -13.51 -11.75
CA ARG A 302 33.52 -13.78 -12.68
C ARG A 302 33.48 -12.85 -13.89
N SER A 303 32.31 -12.67 -14.50
CA SER A 303 32.14 -11.80 -15.67
C SER A 303 32.44 -10.34 -15.37
N LEU A 304 32.05 -9.86 -14.19
CA LEU A 304 32.30 -8.50 -13.75
C LEU A 304 33.79 -8.25 -13.47
N LEU A 305 34.47 -9.16 -12.77
CA LEU A 305 35.91 -9.09 -12.50
C LEU A 305 36.76 -9.11 -13.79
N LEU A 306 36.39 -9.95 -14.77
CA LEU A 306 37.04 -9.97 -16.09
C LEU A 306 36.86 -8.65 -16.83
N THR A 307 35.64 -8.10 -16.83
CA THR A 307 35.34 -6.82 -17.49
C THR A 307 36.12 -5.67 -16.88
N ARG A 308 36.33 -5.67 -15.56
CA ARG A 308 37.12 -4.65 -14.86
C ARG A 308 38.61 -4.79 -15.15
N SER A 309 39.15 -6.01 -15.12
CA SER A 309 40.56 -6.28 -15.43
C SER A 309 40.93 -5.86 -16.86
N GLY A 310 40.01 -6.02 -17.82
CA GLY A 310 40.22 -5.62 -19.22
C GLY A 310 40.10 -4.11 -19.51
N ARG A 311 39.60 -3.29 -18.56
CA ARG A 311 39.55 -1.82 -18.68
C ARG A 311 40.80 -1.11 -18.13
N VAL A 312 41.69 -1.85 -17.47
CA VAL A 312 42.90 -1.32 -16.82
C VAL A 312 44.14 -1.47 -17.73
N GLN A 313 43.97 -1.91 -18.99
CA GLN A 313 45.04 -1.96 -20.02
C GLN A 313 44.87 -0.86 -21.07
#